data_AF-T1BZV7-F1
#
_entry.id   AF-T1BZV7-F1
#
_cell.length_a   1.000
_cell.length_b   1.000
_cell.length_c   1.000
_cell.angle_alpha   90.00
_cell.angle_beta   90.00
_cell.angle_gamma   90.00
#
_symmetry.space_group_name_H-M   'P 1'
#
loop_
_entity.id
_entity.type
_entity.pdbx_description
1 polymer ?
#
loop_
_entity_poly.entity_id
_entity_poly.type
_entity_poly.pdbx_seq_one_letter_code
_entity_poly.pdbx_strand_id
1 'polypeptide(L)'
;MDPQIDFVTVLGPAGTGKTLLTLAAGLMQTLESNRFAEIIMTRVTIPLGEDIGFLPGTEEEKMEPWMGALMDNLEVLTGGQEGGNWGRAATQDLLRNRIKIRSLNFMRGRTFLNRFLILDEAQNLTPKQMKALVTRAAGPARLPRQRRADRHPVSDRDDLGAHV
;
A
#
# COMPACT_ATOMS: atom_id res chain seq x y z
N MET A 1 3.56 -9.16 -9.98
CA MET A 1 4.32 -9.56 -8.77
C MET A 1 3.94 -10.96 -8.39
N ASP A 2 4.92 -11.79 -7.99
CA ASP A 2 4.66 -13.15 -7.51
C ASP A 2 3.91 -13.10 -6.16
N PRO A 3 2.71 -13.72 -6.04
CA PRO A 3 1.93 -13.69 -4.81
C PRO A 3 2.53 -14.52 -3.67
N GLN A 4 3.53 -15.36 -3.91
CA GLN A 4 4.25 -16.13 -2.88
C GLN A 4 5.34 -15.33 -2.16
N ILE A 5 5.71 -14.16 -2.68
CA ILE A 5 6.70 -13.29 -2.07
C ILE A 5 5.99 -12.31 -1.14
N ASP A 6 6.25 -12.43 0.17
CA ASP A 6 5.66 -11.58 1.21
C ASP A 6 6.45 -10.29 1.45
N PHE A 7 7.73 -10.25 1.07
CA PHE A 7 8.63 -9.12 1.33
C PHE A 7 9.56 -8.88 0.15
N VAL A 8 9.62 -7.63 -0.31
CA VAL A 8 10.45 -7.20 -1.43
C VAL A 8 11.29 -6.02 -0.96
N THR A 9 12.58 -6.05 -1.29
CA THR A 9 13.48 -4.90 -1.11
C THR A 9 13.89 -4.37 -2.47
N VAL A 10 13.87 -3.05 -2.62
CA VAL A 10 14.30 -2.36 -3.84
C VAL A 10 15.45 -1.44 -3.45
N LEU A 11 16.64 -1.74 -3.98
CA LEU A 11 17.88 -1.02 -3.67
C LEU A 11 18.41 -0.36 -4.94
N GLY A 12 19.05 0.79 -4.79
CA GLY A 12 19.65 1.54 -5.89
C GLY A 12 19.90 3.02 -5.56
N PRO A 13 20.69 3.72 -6.39
CA PRO A 13 21.00 5.14 -6.20
C PRO A 13 19.76 6.05 -6.12
N ALA A 14 19.94 7.27 -5.63
CA ALA A 14 18.89 8.29 -5.69
C ALA A 14 18.49 8.55 -7.16
N GLY A 15 17.21 8.86 -7.39
CA GLY A 15 16.70 9.15 -8.73
C GLY A 15 16.38 7.94 -9.62
N THR A 16 16.67 6.70 -9.20
CA THR A 16 16.37 5.50 -10.02
C THR A 16 14.91 5.03 -9.97
N GLY A 17 13.98 5.90 -9.55
CA GLY A 17 12.54 5.61 -9.55
C GLY A 17 12.06 4.56 -8.55
N LYS A 18 12.85 4.18 -7.53
CA LYS A 18 12.48 3.12 -6.57
C LYS A 18 11.11 3.36 -5.92
N THR A 19 10.92 4.56 -5.37
CA THR A 19 9.67 4.95 -4.70
C THR A 19 8.51 4.99 -5.71
N LEU A 20 8.74 5.55 -6.90
CA LEU A 20 7.76 5.60 -7.99
C LEU A 20 7.28 4.19 -8.41
N LEU A 21 8.22 3.27 -8.68
CA LEU A 21 7.92 1.89 -9.06
C LEU A 21 7.23 1.13 -7.93
N THR A 22 7.61 1.38 -6.68
CA THR A 22 6.99 0.75 -5.51
C THR A 22 5.54 1.23 -5.33
N LEU A 23 5.28 2.53 -5.55
CA LEU A 23 3.94 3.09 -5.55
C LEU A 23 3.10 2.52 -6.70
N ALA A 24 3.64 2.45 -7.92
CA ALA A 24 2.96 1.84 -9.07
C ALA A 24 2.56 0.38 -8.79
N ALA A 25 3.47 -0.40 -8.23
CA ALA A 25 3.19 -1.78 -7.83
C ALA A 25 2.09 -1.84 -6.75
N GLY A 26 2.16 -0.99 -5.72
CA GLY A 26 1.13 -0.90 -4.69
C GLY A 26 -0.24 -0.55 -5.27
N LEU A 27 -0.30 0.44 -6.18
CA LEU A 27 -1.52 0.87 -6.85
C LEU A 27 -2.13 -0.26 -7.70
N MET A 28 -1.34 -0.97 -8.50
CA MET A 28 -1.82 -2.12 -9.23
C MET A 28 -2.38 -3.20 -8.29
N GLN A 29 -1.69 -3.48 -7.18
CA GLN A 29 -2.13 -4.50 -6.21
C GLN A 29 -3.40 -4.09 -5.43
N THR A 30 -3.69 -2.80 -5.32
CA THR A 30 -4.83 -2.26 -4.55
C THR A 30 -6.02 -1.89 -5.43
N LEU A 31 -5.81 -1.23 -6.57
CA LEU A 31 -6.86 -0.71 -7.43
C LEU A 31 -7.27 -1.70 -8.52
N GLU A 32 -6.28 -2.31 -9.18
CA GLU A 32 -6.56 -3.20 -10.31
C GLU A 32 -6.83 -4.63 -9.83
N SER A 33 -5.90 -5.20 -9.07
CA SER A 33 -6.02 -6.60 -8.63
C SER A 33 -6.86 -6.79 -7.37
N ASN A 34 -7.24 -5.69 -6.69
CA ASN A 34 -8.00 -5.70 -5.44
C ASN A 34 -7.46 -6.67 -4.37
N ARG A 35 -6.13 -6.93 -4.37
CA ARG A 35 -5.49 -7.90 -3.46
C ARG A 35 -5.31 -7.32 -2.06
N PHE A 36 -5.10 -6.02 -1.97
CA PHE A 36 -5.01 -5.27 -0.72
C PHE A 36 -6.01 -4.12 -0.74
N ALA A 37 -6.60 -3.82 0.40
CA ALA A 37 -7.65 -2.80 0.48
C ALA A 37 -7.11 -1.36 0.53
N GLU A 38 -5.91 -1.16 1.09
CA GLU A 38 -5.23 0.13 1.18
C GLU A 38 -3.71 -0.06 1.12
N ILE A 39 -3.02 1.00 0.71
CA ILE A 39 -1.57 1.16 0.79
C ILE A 39 -1.26 1.97 2.05
N ILE A 40 -0.34 1.48 2.88
CA ILE A 40 0.21 2.25 4.00
C ILE A 40 1.65 2.59 3.64
N MET A 41 1.96 3.88 3.64
CA MET A 41 3.32 4.36 3.44
C MET A 41 3.86 4.94 4.74
N THR A 42 5.08 4.56 5.10
CA THR A 42 5.78 5.16 6.22
C THR A 42 7.21 5.46 5.82
N ARG A 43 7.76 6.53 6.38
CA ARG A 43 9.12 7.00 6.15
C ARG A 43 9.73 7.40 7.48
N VAL A 44 11.04 7.18 7.63
CA VAL A 44 11.78 7.67 8.79
C VAL A 44 12.05 9.16 8.62
N THR A 45 11.66 9.95 9.61
CA THR A 45 12.18 11.31 9.83
C THR A 45 13.64 11.24 10.22
N ILE A 46 14.55 11.65 9.34
CA ILE A 46 15.88 12.08 9.79
C ILE A 46 15.83 13.60 9.90
N PRO A 47 16.01 14.18 11.09
CA PRO A 47 16.19 15.62 11.20
C PRO A 47 17.47 16.04 10.47
N LEU A 48 17.36 17.03 9.57
CA LEU A 48 18.50 17.69 8.96
C LEU A 48 18.95 18.82 9.92
N GLY A 49 19.94 18.57 10.76
CA GLY A 49 20.48 19.55 11.71
C GLY A 49 20.27 19.19 13.18
N GLU A 50 20.23 20.18 14.06
CA GLU A 50 19.94 19.98 15.48
C GLU A 50 18.56 19.32 15.66
N ASP A 51 18.45 18.47 16.69
CA ASP A 51 17.20 17.84 17.08
C ASP A 51 16.20 18.93 17.50
N ILE A 52 15.37 19.38 16.55
CA ILE A 52 14.28 20.35 16.82
C ILE A 52 13.19 19.78 17.73
N GLY A 53 13.40 18.56 18.26
CA GLY A 53 12.43 17.81 19.01
C GLY A 53 11.30 17.32 18.13
N PHE A 54 10.19 16.93 18.75
CA PHE A 54 9.01 16.53 18.01
C PHE A 54 8.30 17.78 17.48
N LEU A 55 8.03 17.81 16.16
CA LEU A 55 7.08 18.77 15.58
C LEU A 55 5.76 18.69 16.38
N PRO A 56 5.27 19.78 17.01
CA PRO A 56 3.96 19.79 17.64
C PRO A 56 2.87 19.71 16.56
N GLY A 57 1.68 19.24 16.94
CA GLY A 57 0.55 19.10 16.01
C GLY A 57 0.09 17.66 15.80
N THR A 58 -0.89 17.52 14.92
CA THR A 58 -1.51 16.27 14.47
C THR A 58 -0.53 15.39 13.70
N GLU A 59 -0.85 14.10 13.51
CA GLU A 59 -0.02 13.24 12.66
C GLU A 59 0.12 13.82 11.25
N GLU A 60 -0.98 14.34 10.68
CA GLU A 60 -1.03 14.88 9.33
C GLU A 60 -0.09 16.08 9.13
N GLU A 61 -0.12 17.06 10.04
CA GLU A 61 0.79 18.22 10.01
C GLU A 61 2.26 17.79 10.07
N LYS A 62 2.57 16.77 10.88
CA LYS A 62 3.93 16.21 10.92
C LYS A 62 4.30 15.48 9.64
N MET A 63 3.32 14.93 8.92
CA MET A 63 3.53 14.23 7.66
C MET A 63 3.56 15.15 6.43
N GLU A 64 3.18 16.41 6.57
CA GLU A 64 3.06 17.39 5.48
C GLU A 64 4.30 17.44 4.56
N PRO A 65 5.56 17.46 5.07
CA PRO A 65 6.74 17.51 4.20
C PRO A 65 6.87 16.32 3.24
N TRP A 66 6.31 15.15 3.59
CA TRP A 66 6.31 13.98 2.71
C TRP A 66 5.08 13.89 1.83
N MET A 67 3.98 14.56 2.20
CA MET A 67 2.75 14.57 1.40
C MET A 67 3.00 15.20 0.03
N GLY A 68 3.71 16.32 -0.03
CA GLY A 68 4.05 16.97 -1.32
C GLY A 68 4.77 16.01 -2.27
N ALA A 69 5.89 15.44 -1.83
CA ALA A 69 6.66 14.50 -2.63
C ALA A 69 5.88 13.22 -3.01
N LEU A 70 4.97 12.74 -2.16
CA LEU A 70 4.08 11.65 -2.53
C LEU A 70 3.12 12.07 -3.65
N MET A 71 2.48 13.23 -3.53
CA MET A 71 1.53 13.72 -4.52
C MET A 71 2.19 13.92 -5.88
N ASP A 72 3.42 14.44 -5.92
CA ASP A 72 4.19 14.58 -7.16
C ASP A 72 4.41 13.21 -7.84
N ASN A 73 4.79 12.19 -7.08
CA ASN A 73 4.95 10.83 -7.62
C ASN A 73 3.62 10.26 -8.14
N LEU A 74 2.50 10.51 -7.44
CA LEU A 74 1.18 10.06 -7.86
C LEU A 74 0.71 10.79 -9.12
N GLU A 75 1.04 12.06 -9.28
CA GLU A 75 0.78 12.81 -10.50
C GLU A 75 1.53 12.22 -11.69
N VAL A 76 2.81 11.84 -11.52
CA VAL A 76 3.56 11.13 -12.57
C VAL A 76 2.89 9.81 -12.97
N LEU A 77 2.37 9.05 -11.99
CA LEU A 77 1.69 7.77 -12.24
C LEU A 77 0.29 7.92 -12.85
N THR A 78 -0.36 9.08 -12.69
CA THR A 78 -1.75 9.33 -13.16
C THR A 78 -1.85 10.33 -14.30
N GLY A 79 -0.77 11.05 -14.61
CA GLY A 79 -0.73 12.14 -15.60
C GLY A 79 -0.99 11.71 -17.04
N GLY A 80 -1.12 10.40 -17.31
CA GLY A 80 -1.56 9.86 -18.60
C GLY A 80 -3.07 9.63 -18.72
N GLN A 81 -3.88 9.84 -17.67
CA GLN A 81 -5.34 9.65 -17.78
C GLN A 81 -5.99 10.83 -18.51
N GLU A 82 -6.57 10.54 -19.69
CA GLU A 82 -7.30 11.46 -20.59
C GLU A 82 -8.64 11.99 -20.01
N GLY A 83 -8.72 12.20 -18.70
CA GLY A 83 -9.82 12.91 -18.06
C GLY A 83 -9.48 14.39 -17.91
N GLY A 84 -10.36 15.29 -18.36
CA GLY A 84 -10.27 16.73 -18.05
C GLY A 84 -10.15 17.00 -16.54
N ASN A 85 -10.09 18.26 -16.11
CA ASN A 85 -9.86 18.65 -14.70
C ASN A 85 -10.70 17.85 -13.66
N TRP A 86 -11.93 17.49 -13.99
CA TRP A 86 -12.82 16.66 -13.16
C TRP A 86 -12.35 15.22 -12.96
N GLY A 87 -11.86 14.56 -14.01
CA GLY A 87 -11.34 13.19 -13.93
C GLY A 87 -10.07 13.10 -13.09
N ARG A 88 -9.22 14.14 -13.16
CA ARG A 88 -8.02 14.25 -12.31
C ARG A 88 -8.36 14.43 -10.84
N ALA A 89 -9.33 15.29 -10.51
CA ALA A 89 -9.78 15.48 -9.13
C ALA A 89 -10.34 14.20 -8.51
N ALA A 90 -11.25 13.51 -9.23
CA ALA A 90 -11.82 12.23 -8.77
C ALA A 90 -10.74 11.14 -8.58
N THR A 91 -9.75 11.10 -9.47
CA THR A 91 -8.61 10.18 -9.36
C THR A 91 -7.76 10.49 -8.14
N GLN A 92 -7.44 11.78 -7.90
CA GLN A 92 -6.70 12.17 -6.71
C GLN A 92 -7.45 11.85 -5.41
N ASP A 93 -8.75 12.06 -5.35
CA ASP A 93 -9.55 11.72 -4.17
C ASP A 93 -9.59 10.22 -3.91
N LEU A 94 -9.72 9.42 -4.98
CA LEU A 94 -9.64 7.96 -4.88
C LEU A 94 -8.26 7.52 -4.37
N LEU A 95 -7.19 8.12 -4.86
CA LEU A 95 -5.83 7.83 -4.40
C LEU A 95 -5.60 8.23 -2.93
N ARG A 96 -6.05 9.43 -2.51
CA ARG A 96 -6.01 9.88 -1.11
C ARG A 96 -6.78 8.97 -0.17
N ASN A 97 -7.87 8.38 -0.66
CA ASN A 97 -8.63 7.40 0.11
C ASN A 97 -7.90 6.05 0.24
N ARG A 98 -7.12 5.66 -0.77
CA ARG A 98 -6.45 4.35 -0.84
C ARG A 98 -5.04 4.34 -0.26
N ILE A 99 -4.36 5.49 -0.22
CA ILE A 99 -3.01 5.63 0.31
C ILE A 99 -3.07 6.38 1.64
N LYS A 100 -2.55 5.76 2.70
CA LYS A 100 -2.43 6.35 4.03
C LYS A 100 -0.96 6.52 4.38
N ILE A 101 -0.53 7.76 4.56
CA ILE A 101 0.79 8.05 5.13
C ILE A 101 0.68 7.94 6.65
N ARG A 102 1.58 7.18 7.28
CA ARG A 102 1.62 7.00 8.74
C ARG A 102 3.03 7.18 9.28
N SER A 103 3.12 7.77 10.46
CA SER A 103 4.37 7.86 11.21
C SER A 103 4.77 6.48 11.74
N LEU A 104 6.07 6.27 11.98
CA LEU A 104 6.55 5.03 12.62
C LEU A 104 5.89 4.77 13.99
N ASN A 105 5.62 5.83 14.76
CA ASN A 105 5.01 5.73 16.08
C ASN A 105 3.57 5.22 16.00
N PHE A 106 2.83 5.59 14.95
CA PHE A 106 1.47 5.09 14.72
C PHE A 106 1.42 3.59 14.44
N MET A 107 2.49 3.03 13.86
CA MET A 107 2.58 1.61 13.55
C MET A 107 2.68 0.72 14.80
N ARG A 108 3.10 1.29 15.94
CA ARG A 108 3.32 0.54 17.18
C ARG A 108 2.00 0.00 17.74
N GLY A 109 1.99 -1.29 18.09
CA GLY A 109 0.84 -1.94 18.73
C GLY A 109 -0.31 -2.29 17.79
N ARG A 110 -0.22 -1.93 16.50
CA ARG A 110 -1.25 -2.25 15.49
C ARG A 110 -0.91 -3.52 14.72
N THR A 111 -1.90 -4.09 14.03
CA THR A 111 -1.71 -5.15 13.03
C THR A 111 -2.41 -4.70 11.77
N PHE A 112 -1.71 -4.74 10.63
CA PHE A 112 -2.20 -4.20 9.36
C PHE A 112 -2.61 -5.35 8.43
N LEU A 113 -3.80 -5.89 8.67
CA LEU A 113 -4.37 -6.94 7.83
C LEU A 113 -4.83 -6.37 6.49
N ASN A 114 -4.55 -7.11 5.41
CA ASN A 114 -4.98 -6.76 4.06
C ASN A 114 -4.50 -5.37 3.58
N ARG A 115 -3.28 -4.99 3.96
CA ARG A 115 -2.64 -3.73 3.58
C ARG A 115 -1.35 -3.99 2.80
N PHE A 116 -1.07 -3.15 1.82
CA PHE A 116 0.23 -3.11 1.13
C PHE A 116 1.13 -2.11 1.86
N LEU A 117 2.17 -2.58 2.54
CA LEU A 117 3.04 -1.72 3.35
C LEU A 117 4.28 -1.29 2.55
N ILE A 118 4.50 0.02 2.46
CA ILE A 118 5.69 0.63 1.85
C ILE A 118 6.52 1.28 2.96
N LEU A 119 7.77 0.85 3.09
CA LEU A 119 8.77 1.46 3.97
C LEU A 119 9.73 2.27 3.10
N ASP A 120 9.52 3.57 2.99
CA ASP A 120 10.38 4.45 2.21
C ASP A 120 11.60 4.88 3.04
N GLU A 121 12.74 5.05 2.37
CA GLU A 121 14.05 5.31 3.01
C GLU A 121 14.40 4.33 4.14
N ALA A 122 14.08 3.06 3.93
CA ALA A 122 14.23 1.99 4.92
C ALA A 122 15.67 1.80 5.44
N GLN A 123 16.68 2.25 4.70
CA GLN A 123 18.09 2.24 5.15
C GLN A 123 18.33 3.11 6.39
N ASN A 124 17.43 4.05 6.67
CA ASN A 124 17.50 4.93 7.84
C ASN A 124 16.87 4.31 9.10
N LEU A 125 16.31 3.11 9.00
CA LEU A 125 15.76 2.36 10.12
C LEU A 125 16.85 1.63 10.88
N THR A 126 16.78 1.63 12.20
CA THR A 126 17.52 0.66 13.02
C THR A 126 16.96 -0.76 12.83
N PRO A 127 17.77 -1.82 13.02
CA PRO A 127 17.27 -3.20 12.95
C PRO A 127 16.08 -3.47 13.88
N LYS A 128 16.05 -2.82 15.06
CA LYS A 128 14.94 -2.91 16.01
C LYS A 128 13.65 -2.30 15.46
N GLN A 129 13.73 -1.13 14.82
CA GLN A 129 12.57 -0.50 14.18
C GLN A 129 12.08 -1.32 12.98
N MET A 130 13.00 -1.81 12.14
CA MET A 130 12.66 -2.68 11.00
C MET A 130 11.88 -3.92 11.47
N LYS A 131 12.39 -4.64 12.47
CA LYS A 131 11.71 -5.80 13.07
C LYS A 131 10.34 -5.44 13.63
N ALA A 132 10.24 -4.29 14.30
CA ALA A 132 8.98 -3.82 14.88
C ALA A 132 7.92 -3.49 13.82
N LEU A 133 8.31 -3.10 12.59
CA LEU A 133 7.41 -2.81 11.47
C LEU A 133 6.99 -4.06 10.71
N VAL A 134 7.95 -4.92 10.33
CA VAL A 134 7.68 -6.13 9.54
C VAL A 134 6.70 -7.06 10.27
N THR A 135 6.83 -7.17 11.59
CA THR A 135 5.90 -7.96 12.44
C THR A 135 4.47 -7.42 12.48
N ARG A 136 4.21 -6.22 11.95
CA ARG A 136 2.87 -5.60 11.86
C ARG A 136 2.16 -5.92 10.55
N ALA A 137 2.93 -6.16 9.49
CA ALA A 137 2.44 -6.55 8.18
C ALA A 137 2.12 -8.05 8.12
N ALA A 138 2.84 -8.86 8.88
CA ALA A 138 2.49 -10.25 9.11
C ALA A 138 1.24 -10.31 10.02
N GLY A 139 0.09 -10.70 9.46
CA GLY A 139 -1.00 -11.21 10.29
C GLY A 139 -0.53 -12.44 11.11
N PRO A 140 -1.29 -12.86 12.14
CA PRO A 140 -0.98 -14.11 12.85
C PRO A 140 -0.79 -15.21 11.81
N ALA A 141 0.36 -15.88 11.89
CA ALA A 141 0.92 -16.78 10.90
C ALA A 141 -0.17 -17.55 10.12
N ARG A 142 -0.22 -17.34 8.80
CA ARG A 142 -0.97 -18.14 7.80
C ARG A 142 -2.17 -18.91 8.39
N LEU A 143 -3.32 -18.25 8.56
CA LEU A 143 -4.55 -19.01 8.31
C LEU A 143 -4.58 -19.30 6.80
N PRO A 144 -4.74 -20.55 6.35
CA PRO A 144 -4.85 -20.87 4.94
C PRO A 144 -5.97 -20.01 4.37
N ARG A 145 -5.68 -19.20 3.35
CA ARG A 145 -6.73 -18.56 2.55
C ARG A 145 -7.58 -19.70 2.01
N GLN A 146 -8.75 -19.94 2.63
CA GLN A 146 -9.79 -20.75 2.01
C GLN A 146 -10.04 -20.11 0.65
N ARG A 147 -9.64 -20.81 -0.41
CA ARG A 147 -10.04 -20.47 -1.77
C ARG A 147 -11.57 -20.33 -1.72
N ARG A 148 -12.10 -19.14 -1.96
CA ARG A 148 -13.48 -19.04 -2.38
C ARG A 148 -13.54 -19.85 -3.66
N ALA A 149 -14.12 -21.04 -3.59
CA ALA A 149 -14.48 -21.80 -4.77
C ALA A 149 -15.44 -20.92 -5.56
N ASP A 150 -15.06 -20.64 -6.78
CA ASP A 150 -15.88 -19.97 -7.77
C ASP A 150 -17.16 -20.80 -7.91
N ARG A 151 -18.26 -20.29 -7.36
CA ARG A 151 -19.58 -20.89 -7.58
C ARG A 151 -19.99 -20.51 -9.00
N HIS A 152 -19.72 -21.39 -9.96
CA HIS A 152 -20.54 -21.42 -11.15
C HIS A 152 -21.88 -22.09 -10.81
N PRO A 153 -23.02 -21.45 -11.13
CA PRO A 153 -24.29 -22.16 -11.11
C PRO A 153 -24.29 -23.14 -12.28
N VAL A 154 -24.23 -24.44 -11.98
CA VAL A 154 -24.62 -25.45 -12.96
C VAL A 154 -26.14 -25.32 -13.10
N SER A 155 -26.57 -24.92 -14.29
CA SER A 155 -27.97 -24.94 -14.69
C SER A 155 -28.38 -26.39 -14.89
N ASP A 156 -29.14 -26.96 -13.96
CA ASP A 156 -29.89 -28.18 -14.23
C ASP A 156 -31.02 -27.85 -15.20
N ARG A 157 -30.81 -28.22 -16.46
CA ARG A 157 -31.87 -28.47 -17.43
C ARG A 157 -31.58 -29.80 -18.13
N ASP A 158 -32.64 -30.58 -18.15
CA ASP A 158 -32.95 -31.67 -19.08
C ASP A 158 -32.30 -33.03 -18.79
N ASP A 159 -33.06 -33.93 -18.15
CA ASP A 159 -33.63 -35.04 -18.93
C ASP A 159 -34.80 -35.71 -18.19
N LEU A 160 -36.00 -35.46 -18.72
CA LEU A 160 -37.11 -36.40 -18.64
C LEU A 160 -36.75 -37.62 -19.50
N GLY A 161 -36.80 -38.82 -18.90
CA GLY A 161 -36.62 -40.07 -19.63
C GLY A 161 -37.19 -41.23 -18.84
N ALA A 162 -38.49 -41.46 -18.98
CA ALA A 162 -39.20 -42.60 -18.46
C ALA A 162 -38.66 -43.91 -19.06
N HIS A 163 -38.58 -44.99 -18.27
CA HIS A 163 -38.98 -46.34 -18.67
C HIS A 163 -39.16 -47.24 -17.44
N VAL A 164 -40.44 -47.63 -17.25
CA VAL A 164 -41.04 -48.86 -16.70
C VAL A 164 -40.30 -49.59 -15.58
#